data_AF-A0A1V5CMM5-F1
#
_entry.id   AF-A0A1V5CMM5-F1
#
_cell.length_a   1.000
_cell.length_b   1.000
_cell.length_c   1.000
_cell.angle_alpha   90.00
_cell.angle_beta   90.00
_cell.angle_gamma   90.00
#
_symmetry.space_group_name_H-M   'P 1'
#
loop_
_entity.id
_entity.type
_entity.pdbx_description
1 polymer ?
#
loop_
_entity_poly.entity_id
_entity_poly.type
_entity_poly.pdbx_seq_one_letter_code
_entity_poly.pdbx_strand_id
1 'polypeptide(L)'
;MGHNYLVEHSAGSGKSNTIGWLAHRLSSLHDDKNERVFDSVIVITDRIVLDQQLQDTIYQFEHKRGVVQKIDESSRQLAEALENAVPIIITTLQKFPFVSSQLLKMAEKRGEAHSGRSYPPMRSDR
;
A
#
# COMPACT_ATOMS: atom_id res chain seq x y z
N MET A 1 -15.37 -4.79 3.76
CA MET A 1 -14.19 -5.67 3.75
C MET A 1 -12.96 -4.81 4.01
N GLY A 2 -12.02 -5.31 4.79
CA GLY A 2 -10.94 -4.54 5.38
C GLY A 2 -11.11 -4.53 6.90
N HIS A 3 -10.37 -5.42 7.57
CA HIS A 3 -10.26 -5.41 9.02
C HIS A 3 -8.92 -4.78 9.39
N ASN A 4 -8.90 -4.08 10.52
CA ASN A 4 -7.66 -3.58 11.07
C ASN A 4 -7.00 -4.72 11.83
N TYR A 5 -5.77 -5.05 11.43
CA TYR A 5 -4.97 -6.07 12.08
C TYR A 5 -3.79 -5.41 12.79
N LEU A 6 -3.55 -5.82 14.03
CA LEU A 6 -2.30 -5.54 14.74
C LEU A 6 -1.44 -6.80 14.69
N VAL A 7 -0.24 -6.68 14.14
CA VAL A 7 0.74 -7.77 14.10
C VAL A 7 1.93 -7.38 14.97
N GLU A 8 2.15 -8.12 16.06
CA GLU A 8 3.21 -7.86 17.02
C GLU A 8 4.40 -8.80 16.81
N HIS A 9 5.60 -8.24 16.85
CA HIS A 9 6.85 -8.96 16.59
C HIS A 9 7.91 -8.51 17.60
N SER A 10 8.69 -9.45 18.13
CA SER A 10 9.88 -9.15 18.94
C SER A 10 10.96 -8.43 18.13
N ALA A 11 11.81 -7.62 18.77
CA ALA A 11 12.95 -6.98 18.10
C ALA A 11 13.88 -8.03 17.46
N GLY A 12 14.37 -7.78 16.24
CA GLY A 12 15.24 -8.72 15.52
C GLY A 12 14.55 -9.92 14.86
N SER A 13 13.24 -10.14 15.05
CA SER A 13 12.51 -11.29 14.48
C SER A 13 12.23 -11.23 12.97
N GLY A 14 12.75 -10.24 12.27
CA GLY A 14 12.51 -10.08 10.83
C GLY A 14 11.20 -9.37 10.46
N LYS A 15 10.73 -8.42 11.29
CA LYS A 15 9.56 -7.55 11.01
C LYS A 15 9.51 -7.02 9.57
N SER A 16 10.64 -6.49 9.09
CA SER A 16 10.75 -5.94 7.73
C SER A 16 10.43 -7.02 6.68
N ASN A 17 10.95 -8.24 6.87
CA ASN A 17 10.70 -9.34 5.95
C ASN A 17 9.20 -9.70 5.89
N THR A 18 8.53 -9.76 7.04
CA THR A 18 7.08 -9.99 7.10
C THR A 18 6.29 -8.90 6.36
N ILE A 19 6.65 -7.63 6.56
CA ILE A 19 5.99 -6.50 5.87
C ILE A 19 6.19 -6.59 4.36
N GLY A 20 7.42 -6.86 3.90
CA GLY A 20 7.73 -7.01 2.48
C GLY A 20 6.95 -8.15 1.82
N TRP A 21 6.93 -9.32 2.47
CA TRP A 21 6.14 -10.47 2.02
C TRP A 21 4.65 -10.18 1.95
N LEU A 22 4.10 -9.53 2.98
CA LEU A 22 2.68 -9.18 3.01
C LEU A 22 2.35 -8.19 1.90
N ALA A 23 3.16 -7.15 1.71
CA ALA A 23 2.95 -6.15 0.67
C ALA A 23 2.96 -6.79 -0.73
N HIS A 24 3.94 -7.65 -0.99
CA HIS A 24 4.02 -8.43 -2.23
C HIS A 24 2.82 -9.36 -2.42
N ARG A 25 2.38 -10.07 -1.37
CA ARG A 25 1.24 -10.99 -1.49
C ARG A 25 -0.06 -10.24 -1.77
N LEU A 26 -0.25 -9.06 -1.17
CA LEU A 26 -1.42 -8.23 -1.40
C LEU A 26 -1.39 -7.59 -2.79
N SER A 27 -0.23 -7.10 -3.26
CA SER A 27 -0.12 -6.48 -4.60
C SER A 27 -0.28 -7.49 -5.75
N SER A 28 0.02 -8.76 -5.50
CA SER A 28 -0.14 -9.86 -6.46
C SER A 28 -1.49 -10.60 -6.34
N LEU A 29 -2.37 -10.18 -5.43
CA LEU A 29 -3.66 -10.84 -5.21
C LEU A 29 -4.62 -10.50 -6.35
N HIS A 30 -5.12 -11.55 -7.01
CA HIS A 30 -6.14 -11.45 -8.06
C HIS A 30 -7.40 -12.22 -7.66
N ASP A 31 -8.55 -11.77 -8.16
CA ASP A 31 -9.81 -12.48 -8.01
C ASP A 31 -10.00 -13.58 -9.08
N ASP A 32 -11.15 -14.25 -9.07
CA ASP A 32 -11.48 -15.33 -10.01
C ASP A 32 -11.52 -14.86 -11.48
N LYS A 33 -11.61 -13.55 -11.73
CA LYS A 33 -11.57 -12.94 -13.06
C LYS A 33 -10.16 -12.49 -13.47
N ASN A 34 -9.16 -12.80 -12.64
CA ASN A 34 -7.80 -12.35 -12.82
C ASN A 34 -7.68 -10.81 -12.78
N GLU A 35 -8.58 -10.13 -12.07
CA GLU A 35 -8.49 -8.70 -11.78
C GLU A 35 -7.77 -8.49 -10.44
N ARG A 36 -6.94 -7.45 -10.33
CA ARG A 36 -6.24 -7.16 -9.08
C ARG A 36 -7.25 -6.81 -7.98
N VAL A 37 -7.12 -7.47 -6.84
CA VAL A 37 -7.93 -7.16 -5.64
C VAL A 37 -7.47 -5.84 -5.01
N PHE A 38 -6.16 -5.56 -5.07
CA PHE A 38 -5.55 -4.31 -4.61
C PHE A 38 -4.76 -3.68 -5.74
N ASP A 39 -5.10 -2.46 -6.15
CA ASP A 39 -4.35 -1.73 -7.16
C ASP A 39 -2.97 -1.29 -6.66
N SER A 40 -2.92 -0.88 -5.39
CA SER A 40 -1.71 -0.38 -4.72
C SER A 40 -1.72 -0.76 -3.25
N VAL A 41 -0.54 -1.12 -2.74
CA VAL A 41 -0.26 -1.35 -1.31
C VAL A 41 0.71 -0.27 -0.83
N ILE A 42 0.32 0.48 0.20
CA ILE A 42 1.13 1.58 0.74
C ILE A 42 1.74 1.13 2.07
N VAL A 43 3.07 1.12 2.13
CA VAL A 43 3.83 0.86 3.36
C VAL A 43 4.32 2.18 3.92
N ILE A 44 3.86 2.53 5.12
CA ILE A 44 4.25 3.76 5.81
C ILE A 44 5.21 3.41 6.95
N THR A 45 6.41 4.00 6.92
CA THR A 45 7.47 3.77 7.93
C THR A 45 7.95 5.10 8.55
N ASP A 46 8.53 5.06 9.74
CA ASP A 46 9.24 6.20 10.35
C ASP A 46 10.73 6.27 9.94
N ARG A 47 11.31 5.14 9.49
CA ARG A 47 12.75 4.96 9.26
C ARG A 47 13.08 4.74 7.78
N ILE A 48 13.96 5.57 7.25
CA ILE A 48 14.53 5.47 5.89
C ILE A 48 15.32 4.17 5.70
N VAL A 49 15.97 3.65 6.75
CA VAL A 49 16.79 2.41 6.66
C VAL A 49 15.94 1.15 6.46
N LEU A 50 14.67 1.16 6.90
CA LEU A 50 13.75 0.05 6.67
C LEU A 50 13.43 -0.12 5.17
N ASP A 51 13.50 0.98 4.43
CA ASP A 51 13.16 1.09 3.01
C ASP A 51 14.07 0.22 2.14
N GLN A 52 15.39 0.24 2.40
CA GLN A 52 16.35 -0.57 1.63
C GLN A 52 16.14 -2.07 1.89
N GLN A 53 15.97 -2.48 3.15
CA GLN A 53 15.74 -3.89 3.47
C GLN A 53 14.44 -4.42 2.89
N LEU A 54 13.38 -3.61 2.89
CA LEU A 54 12.09 -3.95 2.29
C LEU A 54 12.20 -4.06 0.78
N GLN A 55 12.90 -3.12 0.13
CA GLN A 55 13.16 -3.21 -1.30
C GLN A 55 13.95 -4.46 -1.66
N ASP A 56 15.06 -4.75 -0.97
CA ASP A 56 15.88 -5.93 -1.24
C ASP A 56 15.05 -7.22 -1.07
N THR A 57 14.23 -7.27 -0.03
CA THR A 57 13.31 -8.39 0.24
C THR A 57 12.30 -8.56 -0.90
N ILE A 58 11.62 -7.48 -1.31
CA ILE A 58 10.60 -7.54 -2.37
C ILE A 58 11.24 -7.84 -3.73
N TYR A 59 12.40 -7.25 -4.04
CA TYR A 59 13.17 -7.52 -5.27
C TYR A 59 13.63 -8.98 -5.36
N GLN A 60 13.94 -9.64 -4.23
CA GLN A 60 14.27 -11.06 -4.22
C GLN A 60 13.09 -11.95 -4.62
N PHE A 61 11.84 -11.49 -4.43
CA PHE A 61 10.64 -12.24 -4.82
C PHE A 61 10.11 -11.89 -6.21
N GLU A 62 10.39 -10.68 -6.69
CA GLU A 62 9.90 -10.19 -7.98
C GLU A 62 11.02 -9.76 -8.92
N HIS A 63 11.25 -10.55 -9.97
CA HIS A 63 12.26 -10.27 -11.01
C HIS A 63 11.81 -9.20 -12.03
N LYS A 64 10.67 -8.52 -11.79
CA LYS A 64 10.11 -7.52 -12.71
C LYS A 64 10.47 -6.11 -12.24
N ARG A 65 11.18 -5.35 -13.08
CA ARG A 65 11.44 -3.92 -12.86
C ARG A 65 10.11 -3.15 -12.87
N GLY A 66 9.91 -2.26 -11.89
CA GLY A 66 8.75 -1.34 -11.83
C GLY A 66 7.65 -1.70 -10.83
N VAL A 67 7.82 -2.73 -9.99
CA VAL A 67 6.81 -3.11 -8.99
C VAL A 67 6.89 -2.25 -7.72
N VAL A 68 8.06 -1.71 -7.42
CA VAL A 68 8.32 -0.91 -6.22
C VAL A 68 8.78 0.49 -6.60
N GLN A 69 8.11 1.51 -6.08
CA GLN A 69 8.54 2.90 -6.18
C GLN A 69 8.82 3.50 -4.80
N LYS A 70 10.06 3.98 -4.63
CA LYS A 70 10.49 4.74 -3.45
C LYS A 70 10.07 6.20 -3.59
N ILE A 71 9.48 6.76 -2.55
CA ILE A 71 9.18 8.20 -2.47
C ILE A 71 10.17 8.84 -1.50
N ASP A 72 11.25 9.45 -2.02
CA ASP A 72 12.32 9.99 -1.18
C ASP A 72 12.21 11.52 -0.95
N GLU A 73 11.81 12.29 -1.96
CA GLU A 73 11.99 13.75 -1.91
C GLU A 73 10.69 14.55 -1.85
N SER A 74 9.64 14.15 -2.57
CA SER A 74 8.44 14.96 -2.66
C SER A 74 7.15 14.17 -2.51
N SER A 75 6.19 14.79 -1.84
CA SER A 75 4.81 14.34 -1.79
C SER A 75 4.14 14.29 -3.17
N ARG A 76 4.68 15.02 -4.15
CA ARG A 76 4.28 14.95 -5.56
C ARG A 76 4.61 13.58 -6.18
N GLN A 77 5.78 13.01 -5.89
CA GLN A 77 6.10 11.66 -6.37
C GLN A 77 5.13 10.62 -5.80
N LEU A 78 4.68 10.78 -4.56
CA LEU A 78 3.68 9.90 -3.95
C LEU A 78 2.33 10.03 -4.65
N ALA A 79 1.91 11.26 -4.96
CA ALA A 79 0.72 11.52 -5.76
C ALA A 79 0.78 10.85 -7.15
N GLU A 80 1.90 11.03 -7.85
CA GLU A 80 2.13 10.43 -9.18
C GLU A 80 2.15 8.90 -9.11
N ALA A 81 2.76 8.30 -8.07
CA ALA A 81 2.75 6.85 -7.88
C ALA A 81 1.33 6.30 -7.64
N LEU A 82 0.50 7.04 -6.91
CA LEU A 82 -0.91 6.69 -6.68
C LEU A 82 -1.72 6.81 -7.97
N GLU A 83 -1.55 7.88 -8.74
CA GLU A 83 -2.22 8.09 -10.03
C GLU A 83 -1.85 7.02 -11.06
N ASN A 84 -0.59 6.56 -11.05
CA ASN A 84 -0.09 5.51 -11.94
C ASN A 84 -0.37 4.07 -11.45
N ALA A 85 -1.12 3.90 -10.36
CA ALA A 85 -1.46 2.59 -9.78
C ALA A 85 -0.23 1.69 -9.57
N VAL A 86 0.84 2.26 -9.02
CA VAL A 86 2.06 1.52 -8.68
C VAL A 86 1.70 0.43 -7.66
N PRO A 87 2.07 -0.85 -7.87
CA PRO A 87 1.57 -1.93 -7.03
C PRO A 87 2.05 -1.84 -5.57
N ILE A 88 3.29 -1.43 -5.32
CA ILE A 88 3.84 -1.25 -3.97
C ILE A 88 4.50 0.13 -3.86
N ILE A 89 4.04 0.91 -2.90
CA ILE A 89 4.52 2.26 -2.63
C ILE A 89 5.06 2.30 -1.19
N ILE A 90 6.33 2.70 -1.04
CA ILE A 90 6.96 2.86 0.28
C ILE A 90 7.16 4.35 0.52
N THR A 91 6.66 4.84 1.66
CA THR A 91 6.75 6.25 2.05
C THR A 91 6.94 6.42 3.55
N THR A 92 7.33 7.61 3.97
CA THR A 92 7.41 7.98 5.38
C THR A 92 6.16 8.69 5.88
N LEU A 93 5.89 8.61 7.19
CA LEU A 93 4.73 9.26 7.82
C LEU A 93 4.66 10.77 7.55
N GLN A 94 5.81 11.44 7.47
CA GLN A 94 5.92 12.88 7.24
C GLN A 94 5.31 13.33 5.90
N LYS A 95 5.28 12.45 4.90
CA LYS A 95 4.78 12.75 3.54
C LYS A 95 3.29 12.47 3.39
N PHE A 96 2.71 11.69 4.30
CA PHE A 96 1.33 11.23 4.23
C PHE A 96 0.28 12.37 4.29
N PRO A 97 0.42 13.41 5.14
CA PRO A 97 -0.58 14.47 5.22
C PRO A 97 -0.85 15.16 3.88
N PHE A 98 0.19 15.33 3.07
CA PHE A 98 0.08 16.01 1.78
C PHE A 98 -0.77 15.24 0.76
N VAL A 99 -0.74 13.90 0.81
CA VAL A 99 -1.44 13.06 -0.17
C VAL A 99 -2.77 12.50 0.33
N SER A 100 -3.06 12.66 1.63
CA SER A 100 -4.33 12.21 2.24
C SER A 100 -5.56 12.73 1.48
N SER A 101 -5.53 13.99 1.05
CA SER A 101 -6.62 14.59 0.26
C SER A 101 -6.78 13.97 -1.13
N GLN A 102 -5.70 13.55 -1.79
CA GLN A 102 -5.76 12.85 -3.07
C GLN A 102 -6.24 11.41 -2.90
N LEU A 103 -5.79 10.72 -1.84
CA LEU A 103 -6.27 9.37 -1.50
C LEU A 103 -7.79 9.36 -1.26
N LEU A 104 -8.30 10.34 -0.52
CA LEU A 104 -9.75 10.49 -0.30
C LEU A 104 -10.50 10.71 -1.62
N LYS A 105 -10.03 11.63 -2.48
CA LYS A 105 -10.64 11.85 -3.80
C LYS A 105 -10.62 10.61 -4.70
N MET A 106 -9.55 9.84 -4.67
CA MET A 106 -9.43 8.58 -5.42
C MET A 106 -10.39 7.52 -4.88
N ALA A 107 -10.51 7.43 -3.54
CA ALA A 107 -11.46 6.54 -2.88
C ALA A 107 -12.92 6.92 -3.20
N GLU A 108 -13.25 8.21 -3.22
CA GLU A 108 -14.57 8.73 -3.61
C GLU A 108 -14.91 8.38 -5.06
N LYS A 109 -14.02 8.71 -6.02
CA LYS A 109 -14.21 8.35 -7.44
C LYS A 109 -14.40 6.84 -7.66
N ARG A 110 -13.71 6.01 -6.87
CA ARG A 110 -13.85 4.55 -6.93
C ARG A 110 -15.10 4.05 -6.22
N GLY A 111 -15.51 4.67 -5.12
CA GLY A 111 -16.78 4.42 -4.45
C GLY A 111 -17.98 4.74 -5.36
N GLU A 112 -17.87 5.79 -6.17
CA GLU A 112 -18.84 6.12 -7.20
C GLU A 112 -18.85 5.08 -8.34
N ALA A 113 -17.68 4.63 -8.81
CA ALA A 113 -17.58 3.56 -9.82
C ALA A 113 -18.04 2.18 -9.30
N HIS A 114 -17.89 1.91 -8.00
CA HIS A 114 -18.35 0.71 -7.32
C HIS A 114 -19.78 0.82 -6.76
N SER A 115 -20.48 1.93 -6.97
CA SER A 115 -21.90 2.06 -6.56
C SER A 115 -22.86 1.10 -7.30
N GLY A 116 -22.37 0.37 -8.31
CA GLY A 116 -23.03 -0.82 -8.88
C GLY A 116 -22.83 -2.13 -8.09
N ARG A 117 -21.98 -2.15 -7.06
CA ARG A 117 -21.82 -3.23 -6.07
C ARG A 117 -21.89 -2.62 -4.67
N SER A 118 -23.12 -2.54 -4.14
CA SER A 118 -23.38 -2.01 -2.80
C SER A 118 -22.51 -2.68 -1.74
N TYR A 119 -21.67 -1.89 -1.07
CA TYR A 119 -21.15 -2.23 0.25
C TYR A 119 -21.94 -1.43 1.31
N PRO A 120 -22.43 -2.08 2.38
CA PRO A 120 -23.20 -1.40 3.41
C PRO A 120 -22.32 -0.45 4.24
N PRO A 121 -22.90 0.63 4.79
CA PRO A 121 -22.15 1.64 5.54
C PRO A 121 -21.51 1.06 6.81
N MET A 122 -20.26 1.45 7.06
CA MET A 122 -19.55 1.18 8.31
C MET A 122 -20.29 1.86 9.47
N ARG A 123 -20.71 1.06 10.46
CA ARG A 123 -21.27 1.56 11.72
C ARG A 123 -20.13 2.15 12.56
N SER A 124 -20.29 3.40 12.99
CA SER A 124 -19.47 3.94 14.08
C SER A 124 -20.04 3.41 15.40
N ASP A 125 -19.30 2.53 16.06
CA ASP A 125 -19.56 2.27 17.47
C ASP A 125 -18.83 3.34 18.29
N ARG A 126 -19.63 3.99 19.15
CA ARG A 126 -19.21 4.98 20.14
C ARG A 126 -18.52 4.30 21.31
#